data_AF-A0A7D4Y746-F1
#
_entry.id   AF-A0A7D4Y746-F1
#
_cell.length_a   1.000
_cell.length_b   1.000
_cell.length_c   1.000
_cell.angle_alpha   90.00
_cell.angle_beta   90.00
_cell.angle_gamma   90.00
#
_symmetry.space_group_name_H-M   'P 1'
#
loop_
_entity.id
_entity.type
_entity.pdbx_description
1 polymer ?
#
loop_
_entity_poly.entity_id
_entity_poly.type
_entity_poly.pdbx_seq_one_letter_code
_entity_poly.pdbx_strand_id
1 'polypeptide(L)'
;MDIKSPFLGDKESSLRVVRIAVIATIVASLPIILQVDTILHSLRWYLWDGLIVFALGLAGYAGRNNGGLLSGWLAVFLAALWLYVVPPLVAYLQGDSFGERNYHVLRPSVVGMDPYSELMFGLKYGPILALLVALIAGTTAFVLGKGSHRLFPPNSGA
;
A
#
# COMPACT_ATOMS: atom_id res chain seq x y z
N MET A 1 -30.15 -9.66 6.78
CA MET A 1 -28.97 -8.80 6.99
C MET A 1 -28.33 -8.56 5.64
N ASP A 2 -28.28 -7.31 5.16
CA ASP A 2 -27.70 -6.99 3.87
C ASP A 2 -26.17 -6.95 3.98
N ILE A 3 -25.53 -8.04 3.55
CA ILE A 3 -24.09 -8.26 3.60
C ILE A 3 -23.35 -7.20 2.76
N LYS A 4 -24.01 -6.55 1.80
CA LYS A 4 -23.39 -5.56 0.91
C LYS A 4 -23.00 -4.27 1.64
N SER A 5 -23.74 -3.91 2.69
CA SER A 5 -23.57 -2.63 3.41
C SER A 5 -22.18 -2.41 4.03
N PRO A 6 -21.53 -3.38 4.73
CA PRO A 6 -20.18 -3.19 5.25
C PRO A 6 -19.08 -3.23 4.18
N PHE A 7 -19.31 -3.91 3.05
CA PHE A 7 -18.30 -4.07 2.00
C PHE A 7 -18.20 -2.84 1.09
N LEU A 8 -19.35 -2.31 0.64
CA LEU A 8 -19.41 -1.16 -0.25
C LEU A 8 -19.32 0.16 0.51
N GLY A 9 -19.93 0.22 1.70
CA GLY A 9 -20.00 1.45 2.49
C GLY A 9 -20.69 2.60 1.75
N ASP A 10 -20.44 3.81 2.22
CA ASP A 10 -20.84 5.04 1.56
C ASP A 10 -19.97 5.29 0.31
N LYS A 11 -20.64 5.68 -0.78
CA LYS A 11 -20.03 5.83 -2.11
C LYS A 11 -19.01 6.97 -2.12
N GLU A 12 -19.29 8.09 -1.47
CA GLU A 12 -18.39 9.25 -1.49
C GLU A 12 -17.12 9.00 -0.67
N SER A 13 -17.29 8.44 0.54
CA SER A 13 -16.18 8.05 1.41
C SER A 13 -15.30 6.98 0.75
N SER A 14 -15.92 5.95 0.14
CA SER A 14 -15.23 4.91 -0.62
C SER A 14 -14.42 5.47 -1.79
N LEU A 15 -15.03 6.30 -2.64
CA LEU A 15 -14.35 6.95 -3.76
C LEU A 15 -13.19 7.84 -3.32
N ARG A 16 -13.33 8.53 -2.19
CA ARG A 16 -12.26 9.37 -1.63
C ARG A 16 -11.06 8.52 -1.22
N VAL A 17 -11.28 7.42 -0.50
CA VAL A 17 -10.21 6.50 -0.09
C VAL A 17 -9.49 5.92 -1.30
N VAL A 18 -10.25 5.46 -2.30
CA VAL A 18 -9.68 4.92 -3.54
C VAL A 18 -8.84 5.96 -4.29
N ARG A 19 -9.37 7.18 -4.46
CA ARG A 19 -8.64 8.27 -5.14
C ARG A 19 -7.34 8.59 -4.42
N ILE A 20 -7.38 8.73 -3.10
CA ILE A 20 -6.17 9.05 -2.31
C ILE A 20 -5.16 7.89 -2.42
N ALA A 21 -5.60 6.64 -2.32
CA ALA A 21 -4.70 5.49 -2.45
C ALA A 21 -4.01 5.44 -3.81
N VAL A 22 -4.76 5.65 -4.91
CA VAL A 22 -4.20 5.67 -6.26
C VAL A 22 -3.21 6.83 -6.43
N ILE A 23 -3.60 8.04 -6.02
CA ILE A 23 -2.73 9.22 -6.10
C ILE A 23 -1.46 9.00 -5.28
N ALA A 24 -1.57 8.49 -4.05
CA ALA A 24 -0.42 8.22 -3.19
C ALA A 24 0.54 7.19 -3.83
N THR A 25 0.00 6.15 -4.47
CA THR A 25 0.79 5.15 -5.18
C THR A 25 1.55 5.77 -6.37
N ILE A 26 0.91 6.64 -7.15
CA ILE A 26 1.54 7.36 -8.26
C ILE A 26 2.63 8.30 -7.72
N VAL A 27 2.31 9.11 -6.71
CA VAL A 27 3.26 10.06 -6.11
C VAL A 27 4.46 9.35 -5.50
N ALA A 28 4.26 8.22 -4.82
CA ALA A 28 5.33 7.39 -4.28
C ALA A 28 6.25 6.83 -5.38
N SER A 29 5.73 6.64 -6.60
CA SER A 29 6.50 6.15 -7.74
C SER A 29 7.41 7.23 -8.34
N LEU A 30 7.03 8.51 -8.27
CA LEU A 30 7.75 9.62 -8.91
C LEU A 30 9.22 9.75 -8.43
N PRO A 31 9.54 9.76 -7.13
CA PRO A 31 10.93 9.85 -6.66
C PRO A 31 11.81 8.69 -7.14
N ILE A 32 11.22 7.49 -7.29
CA ILE A 32 11.92 6.30 -7.76
C ILE A 32 12.23 6.41 -9.26
N ILE A 33 11.28 6.91 -10.05
CA ILE A 33 11.44 7.09 -11.50
C ILE A 33 12.40 8.24 -11.81
N LEU A 34 12.31 9.36 -11.08
CA LEU A 34 13.03 10.60 -11.36
C LEU A 34 14.49 10.63 -10.90
N GLN A 35 15.01 9.53 -10.33
CA GLN A 35 16.40 9.43 -9.85
C GLN A 35 16.83 10.65 -9.03
N VAL A 36 16.07 11.00 -7.99
CA VAL A 36 16.50 12.03 -7.04
C VAL A 36 17.60 11.42 -6.14
N ASP A 37 18.75 11.12 -6.75
CA ASP A 37 19.68 10.06 -6.34
C ASP A 37 20.73 10.52 -5.30
N THR A 38 20.76 11.77 -4.87
CA THR A 38 21.86 12.27 -4.00
C THR A 38 21.47 12.58 -2.56
N ILE A 39 20.19 12.82 -2.23
CA ILE A 39 19.76 13.20 -0.87
C ILE A 39 18.75 12.20 -0.27
N LEU A 40 18.05 11.43 -1.11
CA LEU A 40 16.93 10.58 -0.70
C LEU A 40 17.29 9.11 -0.51
N HIS A 41 18.57 8.74 -0.54
CA HIS A 41 18.99 7.35 -0.31
C HIS A 41 18.47 6.81 1.04
N SER A 42 18.44 7.65 2.07
CA SER A 42 17.84 7.34 3.38
C SER A 42 16.31 7.44 3.39
N LEU A 43 15.71 8.23 2.50
CA LEU A 43 14.25 8.44 2.41
C LEU A 43 13.52 7.35 1.63
N ARG A 44 14.23 6.56 0.79
CA ARG A 44 13.67 5.36 0.17
C ARG A 44 13.13 4.35 1.19
N TRP A 45 13.81 4.20 2.32
CA TRP A 45 13.39 3.35 3.44
C TRP A 45 12.07 3.84 4.04
N TYR A 46 11.96 5.15 4.27
CA TYR A 46 10.75 5.77 4.82
C TYR A 46 9.57 5.79 3.84
N LEU A 47 9.81 5.81 2.52
CA LEU A 47 8.74 5.73 1.52
C LEU A 47 8.03 4.37 1.55
N TRP A 48 8.79 3.31 1.85
CA TRP A 48 8.32 1.93 1.91
C TRP A 48 7.38 1.71 3.11
N ASP A 49 7.89 1.98 4.32
CA ASP A 49 7.11 1.89 5.55
C ASP A 49 5.99 2.93 5.56
N GLY A 50 6.28 4.12 5.04
CA GLY A 50 5.33 5.23 4.95
C GLY A 50 4.11 4.88 4.10
N LEU A 51 4.28 4.22 2.95
CA LEU A 51 3.15 3.88 2.08
C LEU A 51 2.24 2.82 2.71
N ILE A 52 2.82 1.81 3.38
CA ILE A 52 2.04 0.78 4.09
C ILE A 52 1.31 1.38 5.28
N VAL A 53 2.00 2.16 6.13
CA VAL A 53 1.38 2.85 7.27
C VAL A 53 0.28 3.79 6.80
N PHE A 54 0.51 4.53 5.72
CA PHE A 54 -0.49 5.41 5.12
C PHE A 54 -1.71 4.64 4.60
N ALA A 55 -1.50 3.51 3.92
CA ALA A 55 -2.59 2.67 3.43
C ALA A 55 -3.40 2.01 4.57
N LEU A 56 -2.74 1.61 5.66
CA LEU A 56 -3.42 1.15 6.87
C LEU A 56 -4.23 2.28 7.53
N GLY A 57 -3.68 3.49 7.55
CA GLY A 57 -4.39 4.70 7.98
C GLY A 57 -5.64 4.95 7.14
N LEU A 58 -5.55 4.81 5.82
CA LEU A 58 -6.69 4.90 4.90
C LEU A 58 -7.73 3.80 5.14
N ALA A 59 -7.31 2.56 5.39
CA ALA A 59 -8.23 1.47 5.73
C ALA A 59 -8.95 1.75 7.07
N GLY A 60 -8.24 2.27 8.07
CA GLY A 60 -8.83 2.75 9.32
C GLY A 60 -9.78 3.92 9.11
N TYR A 61 -9.42 4.89 8.27
CA TYR A 61 -10.28 6.01 7.89
C TYR A 61 -11.56 5.53 7.18
N ALA A 62 -11.46 4.56 6.28
CA ALA A 62 -12.61 3.91 5.65
C ALA A 62 -13.51 3.25 6.70
N GLY A 63 -12.92 2.57 7.69
CA GLY A 63 -13.66 1.99 8.82
C GLY A 63 -14.38 3.03 9.66
N ARG A 64 -13.72 4.15 9.96
CA ARG A 64 -14.26 5.24 10.78
C ARG A 64 -15.40 5.98 10.09
N ASN A 65 -15.32 6.19 8.78
CA ASN A 65 -16.28 6.99 7.99
C ASN A 65 -17.21 6.14 7.12
N ASN A 66 -17.43 4.88 7.48
CA ASN A 66 -18.26 3.94 6.72
C ASN A 66 -17.92 3.83 5.22
N GLY A 67 -16.67 4.06 4.80
CA GLY A 67 -16.22 4.03 3.40
C GLY A 67 -16.10 2.64 2.77
N GLY A 68 -16.53 1.60 3.48
CA GLY A 68 -16.56 0.22 2.99
C GLY A 68 -15.23 -0.51 3.13
N LEU A 69 -15.31 -1.82 3.40
CA LEU A 69 -14.14 -2.68 3.56
C LEU A 69 -13.30 -2.77 2.26
N LEU A 70 -13.97 -2.77 1.10
CA LEU A 70 -13.32 -2.93 -0.20
C LEU A 70 -12.37 -1.78 -0.53
N SER A 71 -12.71 -0.54 -0.16
CA SER A 71 -11.84 0.61 -0.41
C SER A 71 -10.58 0.55 0.45
N GLY A 72 -10.72 0.12 1.71
CA GLY A 72 -9.59 -0.13 2.61
C GLY A 72 -8.69 -1.28 2.13
N TRP A 73 -9.28 -2.40 1.70
CA TRP A 73 -8.53 -3.49 1.09
C TRP A 73 -7.80 -3.05 -0.17
N LEU A 74 -8.44 -2.29 -1.05
CA LEU A 74 -7.79 -1.79 -2.26
C LEU A 74 -6.60 -0.88 -1.93
N ALA A 75 -6.73 -0.01 -0.93
CA ALA A 75 -5.63 0.86 -0.51
C ALA A 75 -4.41 0.06 -0.03
N VAL A 76 -4.62 -0.93 0.84
CA VAL A 76 -3.53 -1.79 1.35
C VAL A 76 -2.99 -2.71 0.26
N PHE A 77 -3.85 -3.22 -0.61
CA PHE A 77 -3.46 -4.03 -1.75
C PHE A 77 -2.55 -3.27 -2.71
N LEU A 78 -2.93 -2.04 -3.09
CA LEU A 78 -2.11 -1.21 -3.97
C LEU A 78 -0.76 -0.88 -3.34
N ALA A 79 -0.75 -0.53 -2.06
CA ALA A 79 0.50 -0.27 -1.35
C ALA A 79 1.41 -1.51 -1.31
N ALA A 80 0.88 -2.68 -0.93
CA ALA A 80 1.64 -3.91 -0.87
C ALA A 80 2.12 -4.38 -2.26
N LEU A 81 1.24 -4.32 -3.27
CA LEU A 81 1.57 -4.69 -4.64
C LEU A 81 2.67 -3.77 -5.22
N TRP A 82 2.59 -2.48 -4.92
CA TRP A 82 3.60 -1.51 -5.32
C TRP A 82 5.00 -1.93 -4.84
N LEU A 83 5.14 -2.42 -3.61
CA LEU A 83 6.42 -2.90 -3.07
C LEU A 83 7.01 -4.08 -3.84
N TYR A 84 6.16 -4.96 -4.37
CA TYR A 84 6.59 -6.14 -5.13
C TYR A 84 6.90 -5.84 -6.60
N VAL A 85 6.32 -4.79 -7.18
CA VAL A 85 6.36 -4.57 -8.64
C VAL A 85 7.18 -3.35 -9.02
N VAL A 86 6.99 -2.21 -8.36
CA VAL A 86 7.56 -0.93 -8.83
C VAL A 86 9.07 -0.85 -8.61
N PRO A 87 9.62 -1.14 -7.42
CA PRO A 87 11.07 -1.14 -7.22
C PRO A 87 11.84 -2.06 -8.19
N PRO A 88 11.49 -3.36 -8.36
CA PRO A 88 12.23 -4.24 -9.27
C PRO A 88 12.01 -3.89 -10.75
N LEU A 89 10.83 -3.37 -11.13
CA LEU A 89 10.60 -2.89 -12.50
C LEU A 89 11.54 -1.74 -12.85
N VAL A 90 11.69 -0.78 -11.93
CA VAL A 90 12.55 0.39 -12.15
C VAL A 90 14.02 -0.05 -12.22
N ALA A 91 14.46 -0.94 -11.34
CA ALA A 91 15.81 -1.49 -11.39
C ALA A 91 16.08 -2.25 -12.70
N TYR A 92 15.12 -3.05 -13.18
CA TYR A 92 15.22 -3.75 -14.47
C TYR A 92 15.32 -2.80 -15.66
N LEU A 93 14.46 -1.78 -15.73
CA LEU A 93 14.47 -0.79 -16.82
C LEU A 93 15.75 0.06 -16.85
N GLN A 94 16.42 0.18 -15.71
CA GLN A 94 17.66 0.96 -15.58
C GLN A 94 18.90 0.15 -15.93
N GLY A 95 18.77 -1.16 -16.16
CA GLY A 95 19.90 -2.03 -16.47
C GLY A 95 20.84 -2.22 -15.28
N ASP A 96 20.37 -1.97 -14.06
CA ASP A 96 21.15 -2.14 -12.83
C ASP A 96 21.62 -3.59 -12.73
N SER A 97 22.89 -3.78 -12.38
CA SER A 97 23.44 -5.12 -12.19
C SER A 97 23.36 -5.56 -10.72
N PHE A 98 23.67 -6.83 -10.49
CA PHE A 98 23.48 -7.49 -9.20
C PHE A 98 24.09 -6.71 -8.03
N GLY A 99 23.28 -6.24 -7.08
CA GLY A 99 23.77 -5.65 -5.84
C GLY A 99 24.33 -4.22 -5.93
N GLU A 100 24.24 -3.55 -7.08
CA GLU A 100 24.69 -2.15 -7.21
C GLU A 100 23.80 -1.16 -6.45
N ARG A 101 22.59 -1.59 -6.09
CA ARG A 101 21.56 -0.72 -5.56
C ARG A 101 20.81 -1.41 -4.43
N ASN A 102 20.98 -0.89 -3.21
CA ASN A 102 20.29 -1.33 -1.98
C ASN A 102 18.81 -0.93 -2.00
N TYR A 103 18.01 -1.55 -2.85
CA TYR A 103 16.56 -1.34 -2.88
C TYR A 103 15.93 -2.54 -2.18
N HIS A 104 15.28 -2.27 -1.05
CA HIS A 104 14.58 -3.29 -0.30
C HIS A 104 13.26 -3.60 -1.02
N VAL A 105 13.31 -4.58 -1.92
CA VAL A 105 12.11 -5.36 -2.28
C VAL A 105 11.82 -6.30 -1.10
N LEU A 106 10.58 -6.81 -0.97
CA LEU A 106 10.30 -7.98 -0.13
C LEU A 106 11.03 -9.19 -0.75
N ARG A 107 12.33 -9.26 -0.50
CA ARG A 107 13.20 -10.33 -0.94
C ARG A 107 12.93 -11.53 -0.04
N PRO A 108 12.65 -12.71 -0.62
CA PRO A 108 12.92 -13.95 0.09
C PRO A 108 14.40 -13.89 0.50
N SER A 109 14.64 -13.78 1.79
CA SER A 109 15.88 -13.29 2.44
C SER A 109 17.23 -13.95 2.10
N VAL A 110 17.35 -14.81 1.09
CA VAL A 110 18.55 -15.66 0.94
C VAL A 110 19.12 -15.77 -0.47
N VAL A 111 18.43 -15.42 -1.55
CA VAL A 111 18.99 -15.66 -2.89
C VAL A 111 19.04 -14.37 -3.67
N GLY A 112 20.26 -13.99 -4.00
CA GLY A 112 20.49 -12.90 -4.93
C GLY A 112 19.82 -13.19 -6.27
N MET A 113 18.68 -12.54 -6.53
CA MET A 113 17.96 -12.59 -7.80
C MET A 113 18.22 -11.34 -8.63
N ASP A 114 18.54 -11.52 -9.91
CA ASP A 114 18.69 -10.41 -10.85
C ASP A 114 17.39 -9.57 -10.86
N PRO A 115 17.42 -8.25 -11.14
CA PRO A 115 16.22 -7.41 -11.13
C PRO A 115 15.06 -7.97 -11.97
N TYR A 116 15.36 -8.66 -13.07
CA TYR A 116 14.37 -9.39 -13.87
C TYR A 116 13.69 -10.52 -13.09
N SER A 117 14.47 -11.36 -12.40
CA SER A 117 13.97 -12.47 -11.58
C SER A 117 13.15 -11.97 -10.39
N GLU A 118 13.57 -10.86 -9.76
CA GLU A 118 12.79 -10.19 -8.71
C GLU A 118 11.46 -9.66 -9.24
N LEU A 119 11.46 -9.03 -10.42
CA LEU A 119 10.23 -8.57 -11.07
C LEU A 119 9.30 -9.73 -11.41
N MET A 120 9.84 -10.84 -11.95
CA MET A 120 9.04 -12.03 -12.26
C MET A 120 8.44 -12.66 -11.00
N PHE A 121 9.22 -12.73 -9.91
CA PHE A 121 8.69 -13.15 -8.61
C PHE A 121 7.59 -12.21 -8.12
N GLY A 122 7.84 -10.89 -8.19
CA GLY A 122 6.89 -9.85 -7.80
C GLY A 122 5.59 -9.89 -8.59
N LEU A 123 5.64 -10.13 -9.90
CA LEU A 123 4.44 -10.27 -10.73
C LEU A 123 3.70 -11.58 -10.49
N LYS A 124 4.42 -12.67 -10.23
CA LYS A 124 3.82 -14.01 -10.04
C LYS A 124 3.20 -14.18 -8.66
N TYR A 125 3.90 -13.75 -7.61
CA TYR A 125 3.51 -13.97 -6.21
C TYR A 125 3.06 -12.69 -5.52
N GLY A 126 3.51 -11.51 -5.96
CA GLY A 126 3.17 -10.23 -5.35
C GLY A 126 1.66 -9.95 -5.28
N PRO A 127 0.84 -10.22 -6.32
CA PRO A 127 -0.62 -10.06 -6.21
C PRO A 127 -1.24 -10.94 -5.12
N ILE A 128 -0.78 -12.18 -4.99
CA ILE A 128 -1.30 -13.11 -3.98
C ILE A 128 -0.89 -12.64 -2.57
N LEU A 129 0.38 -12.29 -2.39
CA LEU A 129 0.90 -11.79 -1.11
C LEU A 129 0.26 -10.45 -0.72
N ALA A 130 0.13 -9.52 -1.66
CA ALA A 130 -0.55 -8.24 -1.46
C ALA A 130 -2.02 -8.43 -1.08
N LEU A 131 -2.70 -9.41 -1.70
CA LEU A 131 -4.07 -9.74 -1.33
C LEU A 131 -4.16 -10.28 0.11
N LEU A 132 -3.28 -11.21 0.50
CA LEU A 132 -3.24 -11.71 1.87
C LEU A 132 -2.99 -10.59 2.89
N VAL A 133 -2.04 -9.70 2.60
CA VAL A 133 -1.76 -8.52 3.45
C VAL A 133 -2.98 -7.60 3.53
N ALA A 134 -3.63 -7.32 2.40
CA ALA A 134 -4.84 -6.50 2.36
C ALA A 134 -6.00 -7.11 3.17
N LEU A 135 -6.20 -8.42 3.05
CA LEU A 135 -7.25 -9.13 3.78
C LEU A 135 -6.99 -9.15 5.28
N ILE A 136 -5.76 -9.39 5.71
CA ILE A 136 -5.42 -9.45 7.14
C ILE A 136 -5.33 -8.02 7.70
N ALA A 137 -4.32 -7.26 7.26
CA ALA A 137 -4.00 -5.97 7.85
C ALA A 137 -5.05 -4.91 7.52
N GLY A 138 -5.62 -4.92 6.30
CA GLY A 138 -6.69 -4.01 5.91
C GLY A 138 -7.98 -4.26 6.69
N THR A 139 -8.34 -5.53 6.95
CA THR A 139 -9.51 -5.83 7.81
C THR A 139 -9.26 -5.40 9.25
N THR A 140 -8.08 -5.69 9.82
CA THR A 140 -7.73 -5.27 11.18
C THR A 140 -7.81 -3.75 11.32
N ALA A 141 -7.18 -3.01 10.40
CA ALA A 141 -7.21 -1.55 10.40
C ALA A 141 -8.64 -1.00 10.27
N PHE A 142 -9.45 -1.57 9.37
CA PHE A 142 -10.85 -1.17 9.20
C PHE A 142 -11.67 -1.39 10.48
N VAL A 143 -11.54 -2.56 11.11
CA VAL A 143 -12.25 -2.88 12.36
C VAL A 143 -11.82 -1.94 13.48
N LEU A 144 -10.53 -1.64 13.61
CA LEU A 144 -10.02 -0.66 14.56
C LEU A 144 -10.59 0.73 14.29
N GLY A 145 -10.61 1.17 13.04
CA GLY A 145 -11.20 2.44 12.63
C GLY A 145 -12.69 2.54 12.99
N LYS A 146 -13.46 1.49 12.69
CA LYS A 146 -14.89 1.41 13.01
C LYS A 146 -15.14 1.35 14.52
N GLY A 147 -14.30 0.64 15.27
CA GLY A 147 -14.33 0.60 16.73
C GLY A 147 -14.02 1.96 17.36
N SER A 148 -13.02 2.68 16.84
CA SER A 148 -12.65 4.02 17.30
C SER A 148 -13.78 5.03 17.14
N HIS A 149 -14.60 4.92 16.09
CA HIS A 149 -15.74 5.80 15.87
C HIS A 149 -16.82 5.62 16.95
N ARG A 150 -17.00 4.39 17.44
CA ARG A 150 -17.97 4.08 18.50
C ARG A 150 -17.51 4.55 19.87
N LEU A 151 -16.19 4.51 20.12
CA LEU A 151 -15.60 4.89 21.41
C LEU A 151 -15.36 6.40 21.51
N PHE A 152 -15.00 7.05 20.40
CA PHE A 152 -14.77 8.49 20.30
C PHE A 152 -15.60 9.04 19.14
N PRO A 153 -16.93 9.14 19.30
CA PRO A 153 -17.75 9.86 18.35
C PRO A 153 -17.15 11.27 18.22
N PRO A 154 -16.95 11.78 16.99
CA PRO A 154 -16.48 13.14 16.82
C PRO A 154 -17.43 14.05 17.61
N ASN A 155 -16.88 14.85 18.53
CA ASN A 155 -17.66 15.78 19.35
C ASN A 155 -18.62 16.56 18.43
N SER A 156 -19.89 16.22 18.50
CA SER A 156 -20.98 17.00 17.93
C SER A 156 -21.25 18.19 18.86
N GLY A 157 -20.25 19.05 19.03
CA GLY A 157 -20.29 20.15 19.98
C GLY A 157 -19.07 21.06 19.90
N ALA A 158 -19.09 21.96 18.93
CA ALA A 158 -19.01 23.42 19.12
C ALA A 158 -19.36 24.09 17.78
#